data_AF-E0SC17-F1
#
_entry.id   AF-E0SC17-F1
#
_cell.length_a   1.000
_cell.length_b   1.000
_cell.length_c   1.000
_cell.angle_alpha   90.00
_cell.angle_beta   90.00
_cell.angle_gamma   90.00
#
_symmetry.space_group_name_H-M   'P 1'
#
loop_
_entity.id
_entity.type
_entity.pdbx_description
1 polymer ?
#
loop_
_entity_poly.entity_id
_entity_poly.type
_entity_poly.pdbx_seq_one_letter_code
_entity_poly.pdbx_strand_id
1 'polypeptide(L)'
;MLGWNTLVVKWISGDATGQPVDFPETGYKWNQLGLLAQKFYFDYKELNYQTLINNLQSVKDEIVRLIDERTDEDLYGKPWYGKWTMGRMISLNTSSPYANANGRLRQWAKNNHLRLK
;
A
#
# COMPACT_ATOMS: atom_id res chain seq x y z
N MET A 1 0.69 5.20 -4.90
CA MET A 1 0.70 3.73 -4.78
C MET A 1 1.90 3.24 -3.98
N LEU A 2 3.14 3.54 -4.41
CA LEU A 2 4.36 3.09 -3.75
C LEU A 2 4.36 3.32 -2.22
N GLY A 3 4.13 4.54 -1.75
CA GLY A 3 4.13 4.84 -0.31
C GLY A 3 3.15 4.01 0.52
N TRP A 4 1.93 3.82 0.03
CA TRP A 4 0.93 2.97 0.70
C TRP A 4 1.35 1.50 0.78
N ASN A 5 1.95 0.96 -0.28
CA ASN A 5 2.45 -0.42 -0.29
C ASN A 5 3.66 -0.57 0.65
N THR A 6 4.57 0.41 0.66
CA THR A 6 5.73 0.43 1.55
C THR A 6 5.29 0.43 3.03
N LEU A 7 4.22 1.16 3.36
CA LEU A 7 3.63 1.12 4.71
C LEU A 7 3.15 -0.27 5.09
N VAL A 8 2.49 -0.99 4.19
CA VAL A 8 2.02 -2.36 4.47
C VAL A 8 3.20 -3.27 4.83
N VAL A 9 4.27 -3.24 4.03
CA VAL A 9 5.49 -4.01 4.32
C VAL A 9 6.08 -3.59 5.67
N LYS A 10 6.20 -2.29 5.93
CA LYS A 10 6.71 -1.76 7.22
C LYS A 10 5.90 -2.30 8.39
N TRP A 11 4.56 -2.26 8.32
CA TRP A 11 3.70 -2.70 9.41
C TRP A 11 3.84 -4.20 9.67
N ILE A 12 3.81 -5.03 8.61
CA ILE A 12 3.91 -6.49 8.74
C ILE A 12 5.29 -6.90 9.27
N SER A 13 6.36 -6.32 8.75
CA SER A 13 7.72 -6.64 9.17
C SER A 13 8.03 -6.14 10.59
N GLY A 14 7.54 -4.96 10.94
CA GLY A 14 7.64 -4.42 12.31
C GLY A 14 6.94 -5.32 13.33
N ASP A 15 5.70 -5.72 13.04
CA ASP A 15 4.93 -6.64 13.88
C ASP A 15 5.63 -8.01 14.03
N ALA A 16 6.13 -8.58 12.92
CA ALA A 16 6.85 -9.85 12.93
C ALA A 16 8.15 -9.82 13.78
N THR A 17 8.73 -8.63 13.96
CA THR A 17 9.94 -8.43 14.78
C THR A 17 9.64 -7.94 16.20
N GLY A 18 8.36 -7.84 16.58
CA GLY A 18 7.93 -7.34 17.88
C GLY A 18 8.20 -5.84 18.09
N GLN A 19 8.46 -5.09 17.01
CA GLN A 19 8.66 -3.64 17.11
C GLN A 19 7.31 -2.91 17.21
N PRO A 20 7.22 -1.83 17.99
CA PRO A 20 6.05 -0.96 17.97
C PRO A 20 5.81 -0.41 16.56
N VAL A 21 4.58 -0.61 16.05
CA VAL A 21 4.16 -0.12 14.73
C VAL A 21 3.14 1.00 14.90
N ASP A 22 3.49 2.19 14.40
CA ASP A 22 2.56 3.32 14.34
C ASP A 22 1.66 3.24 13.10
N PHE A 23 0.35 3.37 13.33
CA PHE A 23 -0.67 3.37 12.27
C PHE A 23 -1.36 4.73 12.16
N PRO A 24 -1.55 5.29 10.94
CA PRO A 24 -1.04 4.78 9.65
C PRO A 24 0.47 4.99 9.45
N GLU A 25 1.08 5.97 10.11
CA GLU A 25 2.52 6.24 10.02
C GLU A 25 2.93 7.05 11.26
N THR A 26 4.19 6.95 11.66
CA THR A 26 4.74 7.73 12.78
C THR A 26 4.49 9.23 12.55
N GLY A 27 3.78 9.85 13.50
CA GLY A 27 3.42 11.27 13.43
C GLY A 27 2.16 11.59 12.62
N TYR A 28 1.44 10.59 12.09
CA TYR A 28 0.20 10.78 11.33
C TYR A 28 -0.98 10.03 11.96
N LYS A 29 -2.16 10.64 11.89
CA LYS A 29 -3.43 10.04 12.30
C LYS A 29 -4.26 9.60 11.09
N TRP A 30 -5.23 8.71 11.28
CA TRP A 30 -6.15 8.25 10.23
C TRP A 30 -7.01 9.35 9.59
N ASN A 31 -7.21 10.48 10.27
CA ASN A 31 -7.89 11.64 9.67
C ASN A 31 -6.93 12.57 8.90
N GLN A 32 -5.63 12.23 8.82
CA GLN A 32 -4.59 13.00 8.14
C GLN A 32 -4.03 12.28 6.90
N LEU A 33 -4.77 11.34 6.31
CA LEU A 33 -4.30 10.57 5.14
C LEU A 33 -3.98 11.46 3.93
N GLY A 34 -4.60 12.64 3.81
CA GLY A 34 -4.23 13.63 2.80
C GLY A 34 -2.82 14.19 3.00
N LEU A 35 -2.42 14.49 4.25
CA LEU A 35 -1.06 14.95 4.57
C LEU A 35 -0.05 13.82 4.40
N LEU A 36 -0.42 12.60 4.79
CA LEU A 36 0.42 11.42 4.57
C LEU A 36 0.62 11.14 3.06
N ALA A 37 -0.41 11.34 2.24
CA ALA A 37 -0.27 11.26 0.79
C ALA A 37 0.68 12.34 0.25
N GLN A 38 0.62 13.57 0.77
CA GLN A 38 1.56 14.65 0.42
C GLN A 38 3.00 14.31 0.80
N LYS A 39 3.21 13.68 1.97
CA LYS A 39 4.52 13.13 2.36
C LYS A 39 5.05 12.18 1.29
N PHE A 40 4.24 11.24 0.79
CA PHE A 40 4.70 10.33 -0.27
C PHE A 40 5.08 11.05 -1.57
N TYR A 41 4.35 12.10 -1.95
CA TYR A 41 4.75 12.91 -3.10
C TYR A 41 6.13 13.52 -2.89
N PHE A 42 6.40 14.04 -1.69
CA PHE A 42 7.72 14.60 -1.36
C PHE A 42 8.81 13.54 -1.28
N ASP A 43 8.54 12.39 -0.67
CA ASP A 43 9.50 11.29 -0.52
C ASP A 43 10.02 10.77 -1.87
N TYR A 44 9.17 10.78 -2.89
CA TYR A 44 9.47 10.18 -4.19
C TYR A 44 9.61 11.19 -5.34
N LYS A 45 9.60 12.51 -5.06
CA LYS A 45 9.59 13.56 -6.09
C LYS A 45 10.78 13.54 -7.04
N GLU A 46 11.96 13.10 -6.56
CA GLU A 46 13.20 13.07 -7.34
C GLU A 46 13.37 11.76 -8.13
N LEU A 47 12.46 10.78 -7.94
CA LEU A 47 12.52 9.52 -8.66
C LEU A 47 11.89 9.64 -10.04
N ASN A 48 12.58 9.13 -11.06
CA ASN A 48 12.00 9.03 -12.39
C ASN A 48 10.90 7.95 -12.43
N TYR A 49 10.09 7.98 -13.49
CA TYR A 49 8.97 7.08 -13.69
C TYR A 49 9.37 5.60 -13.66
N GLN A 50 10.46 5.22 -14.33
CA GLN A 50 10.88 3.82 -14.39
C GLN A 50 11.28 3.30 -13.00
N THR A 51 11.99 4.11 -12.22
CA THR A 51 12.34 3.79 -10.83
C THR A 51 11.08 3.65 -9.96
N LEU A 52 10.09 4.53 -10.12
CA LEU A 52 8.82 4.43 -9.39
C LEU A 52 8.09 3.11 -9.69
N ILE A 53 8.04 2.69 -10.96
CA ILE A 53 7.40 1.44 -11.37
C ILE A 53 8.15 0.22 -10.85
N ASN A 54 9.49 0.21 -10.98
CA ASN A 54 10.31 -0.90 -10.47
C ASN A 54 10.17 -1.05 -8.94
N ASN A 55 10.19 0.07 -8.21
CA ASN A 55 10.00 0.06 -6.77
C ASN A 55 8.59 -0.39 -6.39
N LEU A 56 7.57 0.05 -7.10
CA LEU A 56 6.19 -0.40 -6.85
C LEU A 56 6.05 -1.91 -7.09
N GLN A 57 6.65 -2.43 -8.16
CA GLN A 57 6.65 -3.87 -8.46
C GLN A 57 7.35 -4.66 -7.35
N SER A 58 8.55 -4.23 -6.94
CA SER A 58 9.32 -4.87 -5.87
C SER A 58 8.54 -4.93 -4.55
N VAL A 59 7.96 -3.81 -4.12
CA VAL A 59 7.16 -3.77 -2.88
C VAL A 59 5.89 -4.62 -3.01
N LYS A 60 5.25 -4.66 -4.18
CA LYS A 60 4.09 -5.53 -4.43
C LYS A 60 4.47 -7.01 -4.34
N ASP A 61 5.62 -7.41 -4.87
CA ASP A 61 6.09 -8.80 -4.80
C ASP A 61 6.45 -9.20 -3.37
N GLU A 62 7.04 -8.28 -2.60
CA GLU A 62 7.28 -8.48 -1.17
C GLU A 62 5.98 -8.67 -0.39
N ILE A 63 4.94 -7.89 -0.67
CA ILE A 63 3.63 -8.08 -0.02
C ILE A 63 3.03 -9.45 -0.36
N VAL A 64 3.15 -9.91 -1.62
CA VAL A 64 2.68 -11.24 -2.00
C VAL A 64 3.44 -12.32 -1.24
N ARG A 65 4.77 -12.22 -1.14
CA ARG A 65 5.58 -13.14 -0.34
C ARG A 65 5.13 -13.18 1.12
N LEU A 66 4.90 -12.02 1.73
CA LEU A 66 4.41 -11.92 3.12
C LEU A 66 3.03 -12.54 3.31
N ILE A 67 2.16 -12.48 2.30
CA ILE A 67 0.85 -13.16 2.32
C ILE A 67 1.04 -14.68 2.22
N ASP A 68 1.88 -15.14 1.29
CA ASP A 68 2.12 -16.58 1.06
C ASP A 68 2.78 -17.29 2.26
N GLU A 69 3.48 -16.54 3.11
CA GLU A 69 4.05 -17.03 4.38
C GLU A 69 3.04 -17.19 5.52
N ARG A 70 1.77 -16.81 5.30
CA ARG A 70 0.73 -16.77 6.33
C ARG A 70 -0.46 -17.63 5.96
N THR A 71 -1.13 -18.15 6.98
CA THR A 71 -2.38 -18.90 6.80
C THR A 71 -3.58 -17.95 6.69
N ASP A 72 -4.72 -18.49 6.24
CA ASP A 72 -5.99 -17.74 6.25
C ASP A 72 -6.37 -17.30 7.67
N GLU A 73 -6.13 -18.15 8.67
CA GLU A 73 -6.35 -17.82 10.09
C GLU A 73 -5.48 -16.64 10.55
N ASP A 74 -4.21 -16.58 10.12
CA ASP A 74 -3.34 -15.43 10.43
C ASP A 74 -3.83 -14.14 9.78
N LEU A 75 -4.34 -14.23 8.54
CA LEU A 75 -4.76 -13.08 7.75
C LEU A 75 -6.16 -12.58 8.11
N TYR A 76 -7.06 -13.48 8.50
CA TYR A 76 -8.51 -13.21 8.60
C TYR A 76 -9.17 -13.76 9.86
N GLY A 77 -8.54 -14.66 10.62
CA GLY A 77 -9.13 -15.30 11.79
C GLY A 77 -9.25 -14.40 13.01
N LYS A 78 -8.41 -13.37 13.13
CA LYS A 78 -8.43 -12.45 14.28
C LYS A 78 -8.17 -10.98 13.94
N PRO A 79 -8.63 -10.04 14.78
CA PRO A 79 -8.22 -8.65 14.69
C PRO A 79 -6.70 -8.51 14.87
N TRP A 80 -6.09 -7.68 14.03
CA TRP A 80 -4.67 -7.35 14.06
C TRP A 80 -4.44 -5.89 14.43
N TYR A 81 -5.23 -4.97 13.85
CA TYR A 81 -5.22 -3.56 14.21
C TYR A 81 -6.61 -3.08 14.65
N GLY A 82 -6.80 -2.88 15.96
CA GLY A 82 -8.10 -2.58 16.54
C GLY A 82 -9.10 -3.70 16.24
N LYS A 83 -10.09 -3.41 15.38
CA LYS A 83 -11.07 -4.42 14.92
C LYS A 83 -10.75 -5.03 13.55
N TRP A 84 -9.70 -4.58 12.88
CA TRP A 84 -9.40 -4.96 11.51
C TRP A 84 -8.40 -6.11 11.45
N THR A 85 -8.67 -7.11 10.62
CA THR A 85 -7.75 -8.21 10.35
C THR A 85 -6.56 -7.74 9.51
N MET A 86 -5.47 -8.51 9.51
CA MET A 86 -4.27 -8.19 8.72
C MET A 86 -4.60 -8.12 7.23
N GLY A 87 -5.31 -9.12 6.69
CA GLY A 87 -5.75 -9.16 5.30
C GLY A 87 -6.60 -7.94 4.92
N ARG A 88 -7.44 -7.45 5.83
CA ARG A 88 -8.21 -6.22 5.60
C ARG A 88 -7.29 -5.00 5.49
N MET A 89 -6.33 -4.85 6.41
CA MET A 89 -5.37 -3.74 6.40
C MET A 89 -4.49 -3.75 5.13
N ILE A 90 -4.08 -4.93 4.68
CA ILE A 90 -3.37 -5.12 3.40
C ILE A 90 -4.24 -4.64 2.24
N SER A 91 -5.49 -5.13 2.13
CA SER A 91 -6.38 -4.82 1.00
C SER A 91 -6.71 -3.33 0.87
N LEU A 92 -6.80 -2.61 1.98
CA LEU A 92 -7.09 -1.16 2.02
C LEU A 92 -5.93 -0.33 1.45
N ASN A 93 -4.72 -0.88 1.42
CA ASN A 93 -3.50 -0.19 0.99
C ASN A 93 -2.90 -0.78 -0.30
N THR A 94 -3.46 -1.88 -0.83
CA THR A 94 -3.00 -2.57 -2.04
C THR A 94 -4.11 -2.70 -3.08
N SER A 95 -4.84 -3.83 -3.10
CA SER A 95 -5.82 -4.19 -4.12
C SER A 95 -6.92 -3.15 -4.31
N SER A 96 -7.43 -2.55 -3.23
CA SER A 96 -8.46 -1.50 -3.32
C SER A 96 -7.91 -0.22 -3.98
N PRO A 97 -6.77 0.35 -3.55
CA PRO A 97 -6.09 1.42 -4.28
C PRO A 97 -5.69 1.06 -5.72
N TYR A 98 -5.26 -0.17 -6.03
CA TYR A 98 -4.96 -0.59 -7.42
C TYR A 98 -6.20 -0.49 -8.30
N ALA A 99 -7.34 -1.01 -7.82
CA ALA A 99 -8.60 -0.94 -8.56
C ALA A 99 -9.03 0.52 -8.81
N ASN A 100 -8.87 1.40 -7.80
CA ASN A 100 -9.13 2.83 -7.96
C ASN A 100 -8.20 3.48 -8.99
N ALA A 101 -6.90 3.21 -8.91
CA ALA A 101 -5.89 3.74 -9.83
C ALA A 101 -6.18 3.30 -11.28
N ASN A 102 -6.52 2.02 -11.48
CA ASN A 102 -6.90 1.48 -12.79
C ASN A 102 -8.13 2.19 -13.37
N GLY A 103 -9.13 2.50 -12.54
CA GLY A 103 -10.28 3.30 -12.96
C GLY A 103 -9.88 4.70 -13.43
N ARG A 104 -9.02 5.38 -12.67
CA ARG A 104 -8.51 6.72 -13.02
C ARG A 104 -7.68 6.69 -14.30
N LEU A 105 -6.83 5.69 -14.48
CA LEU A 105 -6.00 5.54 -15.68
C LEU A 105 -6.85 5.29 -16.93
N ARG A 106 -7.89 4.45 -16.84
CA ARG A 106 -8.82 4.24 -17.96
C ARG A 106 -9.53 5.53 -18.36
N GLN A 107 -10.01 6.30 -17.38
CA GLN A 107 -10.67 7.58 -17.66
C GLN A 107 -9.69 8.59 -18.28
N TRP A 108 -8.47 8.68 -17.75
CA TRP A 108 -7.44 9.53 -18.31
C TRP A 108 -7.07 9.12 -19.74
N ALA A 109 -6.86 7.84 -20.00
CA ALA A 109 -6.52 7.33 -21.34
C ALA A 109 -7.60 7.66 -22.37
N LYS A 110 -8.88 7.51 -22.01
CA LYS A 110 -10.02 7.91 -22.86
C LYS A 110 -9.95 9.40 -23.21
N ASN A 111 -9.69 10.26 -22.24
CA ASN A 111 -9.60 11.71 -22.43
C ASN A 111 -8.35 12.13 -23.24
N ASN A 112 -7.35 11.26 -23.34
CA ASN A 112 -6.11 11.50 -24.08
C ASN A 112 -6.02 10.67 -25.38
N HIS A 113 -7.13 10.07 -25.83
CA HIS A 113 -7.19 9.24 -27.04
C HIS A 113 -6.18 8.08 -27.07
N LEU A 114 -5.81 7.56 -25.90
CA LEU A 114 -4.92 6.41 -25.76
C LEU A 114 -5.73 5.13 -25.63
N ARG A 115 -5.34 4.10 -26.40
CA ARG A 115 -5.88 2.75 -26.26
C ARG A 115 -5.00 1.97 -25.29
N LEU A 116 -5.55 1.66 -24.12
CA LEU A 116 -4.92 0.73 -23.18
C LEU A 116 -5.06 -0.70 -23.74
N LYS A 117 -3.99 -1.48 -23.60
CA LYS A 117 -3.95 -2.90 -23.98
C LYS A 117 -4.60 -3.76 -22.91
#